data_AF-T2QXM9-F1
#
_entry.id   AF-T2QXM9-F1
#
_cell.length_a   1.000
_cell.length_b   1.000
_cell.length_c   1.000
_cell.angle_alpha   90.00
_cell.angle_beta   90.00
_cell.angle_gamma   90.00
#
_symmetry.space_group_name_H-M   'P 1'
#
loop_
_entity.id
_entity.type
_entity.pdbx_description
1 polymer ?
#
loop_
_entity_poly.entity_id
_entity_poly.type
_entity_poly.pdbx_seq_one_letter_code
_entity_poly.pdbx_strand_id
1 'polypeptide(L)'
;MNSSVAVKSSDLSSHAVTLADNNPASKRLPSTLELKMRLPLNAALTEQVAAHRRAVRAILNGEDSRLLVIVGPCSIHDPQSALEYAERLASLAAEVSDQMLLVMRAYVEKPRTTVGWKGLAYDPDLDGSDDMAGGLTLSRQLMRDMLGMGLPIATEILQP
;
A
#
# COMPACT_ATOMS: atom_id res chain seq x y z
N MET A 1 -27.34 51.51 3.48
CA MET A 1 -28.81 51.44 3.31
C MET A 1 -29.15 50.01 2.96
N ASN A 2 -29.79 49.29 3.88
CA ASN A 2 -30.20 47.91 3.69
C ASN A 2 -31.43 47.87 2.78
N SER A 3 -31.36 47.09 1.71
CA SER A 3 -32.53 46.75 0.89
C SER A 3 -32.78 45.26 1.03
N SER A 4 -33.71 44.91 1.93
CA SER A 4 -34.22 43.56 2.11
C SER A 4 -35.08 43.17 0.91
N VAL A 5 -34.67 42.15 0.16
CA VAL A 5 -35.55 41.47 -0.80
C VAL A 5 -36.25 40.34 -0.06
N ALA A 6 -37.56 40.49 0.16
CA ALA A 6 -38.40 39.45 0.75
C ALA A 6 -38.69 38.37 -0.31
N VAL A 7 -38.21 37.15 -0.08
CA VAL A 7 -38.57 35.98 -0.89
C VAL A 7 -39.96 35.50 -0.43
N LYS A 8 -40.91 35.41 -1.37
CA LYS A 8 -42.27 34.90 -1.12
C LYS A 8 -42.25 33.38 -0.96
N SER A 9 -43.07 32.88 -0.05
CA SER A 9 -43.20 31.46 0.33
C SER A 9 -43.84 30.54 -0.72
N SER A 10 -43.89 30.93 -2.00
CA SER A 10 -44.58 30.19 -3.07
C SER A 10 -43.66 29.50 -4.09
N ASP A 11 -42.33 29.58 -3.94
CA ASP A 11 -41.36 28.97 -4.87
C ASP A 11 -40.65 27.72 -4.31
N LEU A 12 -41.28 27.02 -3.35
CA LEU A 12 -40.76 25.74 -2.86
C LEU A 12 -41.43 24.60 -3.64
N SER A 13 -40.88 24.26 -4.80
CA SER A 13 -41.17 22.98 -5.44
C SER A 13 -40.67 21.85 -4.53
N SER A 14 -41.56 20.92 -4.20
CA SER A 14 -41.26 19.73 -3.41
C SER A 14 -40.45 18.74 -4.24
N HIS A 15 -39.18 19.04 -4.49
CA HIS A 15 -38.22 17.99 -4.81
C HIS A 15 -37.84 17.33 -3.50
N ALA A 16 -38.43 16.16 -3.25
CA ALA A 16 -37.97 15.28 -2.19
C ALA A 16 -36.47 15.04 -2.42
N VAL A 17 -35.65 15.67 -1.59
CA VAL A 17 -34.25 15.33 -1.46
C VAL A 17 -34.26 13.92 -0.89
N THR A 18 -34.03 12.93 -1.75
CA THR A 18 -33.67 11.59 -1.30
C THR A 18 -32.36 11.75 -0.55
N LEU A 19 -32.43 11.83 0.78
CA LEU A 19 -31.27 11.64 1.62
C LEU A 19 -30.79 10.23 1.29
N ALA A 20 -29.68 10.13 0.55
CA ALA A 20 -29.00 8.87 0.38
C ALA A 20 -28.78 8.29 1.78
N ASP A 21 -29.20 7.04 2.00
CA ASP A 21 -28.93 6.31 3.23
C ASP A 21 -27.42 6.25 3.44
N ASN A 22 -26.87 7.24 4.14
CA ASN A 22 -25.45 7.36 4.50
C ASN A 22 -25.09 6.42 5.65
N ASN A 23 -25.60 5.19 5.60
CA ASN A 23 -25.16 4.14 6.49
C ASN A 23 -24.11 3.34 5.73
N PRO A 24 -22.80 3.59 5.91
CA PRO A 24 -21.79 2.77 5.26
C PRO A 24 -21.98 1.35 5.78
N ALA A 25 -22.57 0.48 4.96
CA ALA A 25 -22.69 -0.92 5.29
C ALA A 25 -21.28 -1.44 5.56
N SER A 26 -21.03 -1.87 6.80
CA SER A 26 -19.73 -2.42 7.19
C SER A 26 -19.43 -3.61 6.29
N LYS A 27 -18.52 -3.42 5.33
CA LYS A 27 -17.99 -4.51 4.50
C LYS A 27 -17.02 -5.31 5.35
N ARG A 28 -17.27 -6.62 5.45
CA ARG A 28 -16.32 -7.54 6.07
C ARG A 28 -15.05 -7.59 5.23
N LEU A 29 -13.92 -7.32 5.85
CA LEU A 29 -12.60 -7.49 5.24
C LEU A 29 -12.22 -8.98 5.18
N PRO A 30 -11.41 -9.39 4.19
CA PRO A 30 -10.87 -10.73 4.18
C PRO A 30 -9.94 -10.95 5.39
N SER A 31 -10.07 -12.10 6.03
CA SER A 31 -9.15 -12.51 7.08
C SER A 31 -7.73 -12.73 6.56
N THR A 32 -6.75 -12.67 7.45
CA THR A 32 -5.36 -12.99 7.14
C THR A 32 -5.22 -14.39 6.54
N LEU A 33 -6.00 -15.36 7.02
CA LEU A 33 -5.97 -16.74 6.51
C LEU A 33 -6.50 -16.79 5.08
N GLU A 34 -7.63 -16.15 4.78
CA GLU A 34 -8.19 -16.08 3.43
C GLU A 34 -7.22 -15.43 2.44
N LEU A 35 -6.57 -14.32 2.81
CA LEU A 35 -5.55 -13.69 1.97
C LEU A 35 -4.33 -14.59 1.72
N LYS A 36 -3.88 -15.30 2.75
CA LYS A 36 -2.75 -16.25 2.64
C LYS A 36 -3.11 -17.45 1.76
N MET A 37 -4.33 -17.95 1.83
CA MET A 37 -4.80 -19.05 0.98
C MET A 37 -4.98 -18.62 -0.48
N ARG A 38 -5.54 -17.42 -0.71
CA ARG A 38 -5.73 -16.87 -2.07
C ARG A 38 -4.39 -16.56 -2.75
N LEU A 39 -3.43 -16.03 -2.00
CA LEU A 39 -2.12 -15.60 -2.49
C LEU A 39 -1.00 -16.24 -1.66
N PRO A 40 -0.73 -17.55 -1.81
CA PRO A 40 0.22 -18.28 -0.98
C PRO A 40 1.67 -17.90 -1.29
N LEU A 41 2.56 -18.01 -0.30
CA LEU A 41 3.99 -18.10 -0.58
C LEU A 41 4.31 -19.56 -0.88
N ASN A 42 5.03 -19.82 -1.97
CA ASN A 42 5.60 -21.14 -2.21
C ASN A 42 6.83 -21.35 -1.28
N ALA A 43 7.38 -22.57 -1.30
CA ALA A 43 8.53 -22.91 -0.47
C ALA A 43 9.76 -22.03 -0.75
N ALA A 44 10.02 -21.73 -2.03
CA ALA A 44 11.16 -20.90 -2.43
C ALA A 44 11.05 -19.46 -1.90
N LEU A 45 9.89 -18.82 -2.05
CA LEU A 45 9.65 -17.47 -1.52
C LEU A 45 9.69 -17.44 0.01
N THR A 46 9.23 -18.50 0.66
CA THR A 46 9.30 -18.64 2.12
C THR A 46 10.76 -18.65 2.60
N GLU A 47 11.60 -19.47 1.97
CA GLU A 47 13.02 -19.53 2.30
C GLU A 47 13.73 -18.22 1.96
N GLN A 48 13.36 -17.57 0.84
CA GLN A 48 13.93 -16.30 0.44
C GLN A 48 13.65 -15.20 1.48
N VAL A 49 12.42 -15.10 2.01
CA VAL A 49 12.10 -14.18 3.11
C VAL A 49 12.95 -14.48 4.35
N ALA A 50 13.14 -15.76 4.68
CA ALA A 50 13.99 -16.16 5.80
C ALA A 50 15.46 -15.74 5.58
N ALA A 51 15.99 -15.94 4.37
CA ALA A 51 17.33 -15.54 3.97
C ALA A 51 17.52 -14.02 4.02
N HIS A 52 16.60 -13.23 3.49
CA HIS A 52 16.64 -11.77 3.57
C HIS A 52 16.65 -11.28 5.01
N ARG A 53 15.83 -11.88 5.88
CA ARG A 53 15.83 -11.53 7.32
C ARG A 53 17.14 -11.92 8.01
N ARG A 54 17.79 -13.01 7.61
CA ARG A 54 19.13 -13.37 8.12
C ARG A 54 20.17 -12.35 7.67
N ALA A 55 20.17 -11.96 6.39
CA ALA A 55 21.10 -10.96 5.85
C ALA A 55 20.95 -9.59 6.54
N VAL A 56 19.71 -9.11 6.72
CA VAL A 56 19.46 -7.87 7.46
C VAL A 56 19.99 -7.96 8.90
N ARG A 57 19.76 -9.08 9.60
CA ARG A 57 20.28 -9.27 10.97
C ARG A 57 21.81 -9.28 11.02
N ALA A 58 22.47 -9.97 10.08
CA ALA A 58 23.92 -10.01 10.01
C ALA A 58 24.52 -8.60 9.84
N ILE A 59 23.92 -7.77 8.96
CA ILE A 59 24.35 -6.37 8.79
C ILE A 59 24.14 -5.56 10.08
N LEU A 60 22.96 -5.67 10.71
CA LEU A 60 22.67 -4.95 11.95
C LEU A 60 23.57 -5.38 13.12
N ASN A 61 24.03 -6.62 13.13
CA ASN A 61 24.96 -7.15 14.13
C ASN A 61 26.44 -6.84 13.80
N GLY A 62 26.74 -6.30 12.62
CA GLY A 62 28.12 -6.08 12.15
C GLY A 62 28.85 -7.36 11.70
N GLU A 63 28.12 -8.46 11.49
CA GLU A 63 28.63 -9.73 10.95
C GLU A 63 28.77 -9.70 9.42
N ASP A 64 28.03 -8.79 8.76
CA ASP A 64 28.09 -8.49 7.34
C ASP A 64 28.36 -6.99 7.18
N SER A 65 29.43 -6.62 6.48
CA SER A 65 29.89 -5.23 6.35
C SER A 65 29.16 -4.43 5.26
N ARG A 66 28.23 -5.06 4.52
CA ARG A 66 27.49 -4.37 3.46
C ARG A 66 26.58 -3.29 4.00
N LEU A 67 26.35 -2.25 3.20
CA LEU A 67 25.40 -1.19 3.51
C LEU A 67 23.96 -1.67 3.28
N LEU A 68 23.12 -1.63 4.32
CA LEU A 68 21.68 -1.82 4.19
C LEU A 68 21.04 -0.55 3.62
N VAL A 69 20.37 -0.66 2.47
CA VAL A 69 19.72 0.48 1.81
C VAL A 69 18.24 0.17 1.56
N ILE A 70 17.36 0.91 2.23
CA ILE A 70 15.91 0.86 1.98
C ILE A 70 15.56 1.98 1.00
N VAL A 71 15.15 1.62 -0.21
CA VAL A 71 14.94 2.59 -1.30
C VAL A 71 13.71 2.22 -2.13
N GLY A 72 13.02 3.24 -2.64
CA GLY A 72 11.82 3.09 -3.44
C GLY A 72 10.90 4.31 -3.35
N PRO A 73 9.72 4.25 -3.99
CA PRO A 73 8.77 5.35 -4.01
C PRO A 73 8.27 5.70 -2.61
N CYS A 74 7.80 6.94 -2.43
CA CYS A 74 7.34 7.40 -1.13
C CYS A 74 6.08 6.65 -0.63
N SER A 75 5.24 6.23 -1.57
CA SER A 75 4.15 5.23 -1.47
C SER A 75 3.94 4.64 -2.84
N ILE A 76 3.49 3.39 -2.86
CA ILE A 76 2.94 2.77 -4.06
C ILE A 76 1.52 3.31 -4.24
N HIS A 77 1.23 3.86 -5.42
CA HIS A 77 -0.11 4.27 -5.85
C HIS A 77 -0.44 3.69 -7.23
N ASP A 78 0.58 3.50 -8.08
CA ASP A 78 0.46 2.79 -9.36
C ASP A 78 1.19 1.44 -9.30
N PRO A 79 0.46 0.30 -9.39
CA PRO A 79 1.04 -1.04 -9.42
C PRO A 79 2.07 -1.27 -10.53
N GLN A 80 1.82 -0.73 -11.73
CA GLN A 80 2.68 -0.98 -12.89
C GLN A 80 4.06 -0.32 -12.71
N SER A 81 4.07 0.97 -12.36
CA SER A 81 5.30 1.70 -12.05
C SER A 81 6.07 1.09 -10.88
N ALA A 82 5.37 0.53 -9.89
CA ALA A 82 6.02 -0.12 -8.76
C ALA A 82 6.76 -1.41 -9.18
N LEU A 83 6.19 -2.19 -10.09
CA LEU A 83 6.84 -3.39 -10.63
C LEU A 83 7.99 -3.04 -11.58
N GLU A 84 7.84 -2.01 -12.42
CA GLU A 84 8.94 -1.53 -13.27
C GLU A 84 10.13 -1.03 -12.43
N TYR A 85 9.85 -0.28 -11.35
CA TYR A 85 10.88 0.14 -10.42
C TYR A 85 11.56 -1.06 -9.76
N ALA A 86 10.79 -2.06 -9.33
CA ALA A 86 11.32 -3.27 -8.71
C ALA A 86 12.20 -4.07 -9.68
N GLU A 87 11.83 -4.19 -10.95
CA GLU A 87 12.66 -4.86 -11.96
C GLU A 87 14.02 -4.17 -12.12
N ARG A 88 14.03 -2.84 -12.25
CA ARG A 88 15.27 -2.06 -12.33
C ARG A 88 16.10 -2.18 -11.06
N LEU A 89 15.46 -2.16 -9.89
CA LEU A 89 16.13 -2.32 -8.60
C LEU A 89 16.73 -3.73 -8.45
N ALA A 90 16.06 -4.76 -8.95
CA ALA A 90 16.56 -6.14 -8.91
C ALA A 90 17.85 -6.29 -9.74
N SER A 91 17.88 -5.72 -10.94
CA SER A 91 19.09 -5.68 -11.77
C SER A 91 20.24 -4.97 -11.06
N LEU A 92 19.99 -3.78 -10.50
CA LEU A 92 20.99 -3.04 -9.73
C LEU A 92 21.45 -3.82 -8.48
N ALA A 93 20.52 -4.46 -7.76
CA ALA A 93 20.83 -5.22 -6.55
C ALA A 93 21.80 -6.36 -6.83
N ALA A 94 21.75 -6.98 -8.00
CA ALA A 94 22.72 -7.98 -8.42
C ALA A 94 24.11 -7.36 -8.63
N GLU A 95 24.19 -6.21 -9.31
CA GLU A 95 25.44 -5.51 -9.63
C GLU A 95 26.20 -5.01 -8.38
N VAL A 96 25.49 -4.59 -7.33
CA VAL A 96 26.09 -4.02 -6.10
C VAL A 96 26.07 -4.97 -4.90
N SER A 97 25.76 -6.25 -5.12
CA SER A 97 25.47 -7.23 -4.06
C SER A 97 26.63 -7.52 -3.10
N ASP A 98 27.87 -7.24 -3.52
CA ASP A 98 29.10 -7.36 -2.73
C ASP A 98 29.25 -6.25 -1.69
N GLN A 99 28.65 -5.07 -1.93
CA GLN A 99 28.80 -3.87 -1.11
C GLN A 99 27.50 -3.44 -0.43
N MET A 100 26.35 -3.77 -1.01
CA MET A 100 25.05 -3.29 -0.53
C MET A 100 24.00 -4.41 -0.49
N LEU A 101 23.11 -4.31 0.49
CA LEU A 101 21.84 -5.03 0.50
C LEU A 101 20.73 -4.03 0.20
N LEU A 102 20.27 -4.01 -1.06
CA LEU A 102 19.14 -3.19 -1.47
C LEU A 102 17.82 -3.84 -1.04
N VAL A 103 16.94 -3.04 -0.44
CA VAL A 103 15.63 -3.44 0.06
C VAL A 103 14.57 -2.54 -0.57
N MET A 104 13.61 -3.14 -1.28
CA MET A 104 12.52 -2.41 -1.92
C MET A 104 11.57 -1.85 -0.87
N ARG A 105 11.40 -0.53 -0.90
CA ARG A 105 10.39 0.17 -0.10
C ARG A 105 9.01 0.02 -0.74
N ALA A 106 8.13 -0.74 -0.11
CA ALA A 106 6.76 -1.00 -0.54
C ALA A 106 5.73 -0.44 0.47
N TYR A 107 5.65 0.89 0.56
CA TYR A 107 4.72 1.56 1.48
C TYR A 107 3.35 1.66 0.82
N VAL A 108 2.37 0.94 1.38
CA VAL A 108 1.00 0.86 0.85
C VAL A 108 -0.01 1.69 1.64
N GLU A 109 0.41 2.23 2.79
CA GLU A 109 -0.34 3.17 3.60
C GLU A 109 0.40 4.50 3.68
N LYS A 110 -0.33 5.56 4.02
CA LYS A 110 0.23 6.90 4.22
C LYS A 110 -0.38 7.53 5.48
N PRO A 111 0.43 7.93 6.47
CA PRO A 111 -0.09 8.68 7.61
C PRO A 111 -0.55 10.07 7.15
N ARG A 112 -1.65 10.54 7.74
CA ARG A 112 -2.27 11.82 7.42
C ARG A 112 -2.66 12.56 8.70
N THR A 113 -2.34 13.85 8.77
CA THR A 113 -2.83 14.78 9.80
C THR A 113 -4.03 15.59 9.32
N THR A 114 -4.26 15.64 8.01
CA THR A 114 -5.37 16.31 7.33
C THR A 114 -6.08 15.35 6.39
N VAL A 115 -7.19 15.77 5.76
CA VAL A 115 -7.90 14.95 4.77
C VAL A 115 -7.03 14.74 3.52
N GLY A 116 -6.95 13.51 3.04
CA GLY A 116 -6.24 13.13 1.82
C GLY A 116 -6.19 11.62 1.63
N TRP A 117 -5.67 11.18 0.48
CA TRP A 117 -5.55 9.75 0.15
C TRP A 117 -4.71 8.99 1.18
N LYS A 118 -5.27 7.90 1.72
CA LYS A 118 -4.72 7.13 2.85
C LYS A 118 -3.74 6.02 2.43
N GLY A 119 -3.61 5.75 1.13
CA GLY A 119 -2.73 4.74 0.59
C GLY A 119 -3.46 3.67 -0.22
N LEU A 120 -2.70 2.91 -1.00
CA LEU A 120 -3.17 1.83 -1.88
C LEU A 120 -3.99 0.78 -1.12
N ALA A 121 -3.63 0.52 0.14
CA ALA A 121 -4.33 -0.45 0.97
C ALA A 121 -5.78 -0.02 1.28
N TYR A 122 -6.07 1.28 1.32
CA TYR A 122 -7.40 1.83 1.61
C TYR A 122 -8.19 2.13 0.34
N ASP A 123 -7.56 2.76 -0.64
CA ASP A 123 -8.22 3.29 -1.84
C ASP A 123 -7.33 3.01 -3.07
N PRO A 124 -7.38 1.78 -3.60
CA PRO A 124 -6.48 1.33 -4.67
C PRO A 124 -6.72 2.03 -6.01
N ASP A 125 -7.96 2.47 -6.25
CA ASP A 125 -8.38 3.08 -7.52
C ASP A 125 -8.26 4.62 -7.52
N LEU A 126 -7.83 5.22 -6.40
CA LEU A 126 -7.66 6.67 -6.23
C LEU A 126 -8.95 7.48 -6.47
N ASP A 127 -10.11 6.87 -6.27
CA ASP A 127 -11.42 7.45 -6.56
C ASP A 127 -12.26 7.74 -5.31
N GLY A 128 -11.74 7.41 -4.12
CA GLY A 128 -12.42 7.60 -2.84
C GLY A 128 -13.45 6.52 -2.52
N SER A 129 -13.45 5.39 -3.23
CA SER A 129 -14.35 4.25 -2.95
C SER A 129 -14.03 3.52 -1.65
N ASP A 130 -12.84 3.71 -1.09
CA ASP A 130 -12.34 3.03 0.11
C ASP A 130 -12.42 1.48 -0.02
N ASP A 131 -12.14 0.91 -1.20
CA ASP A 131 -12.08 -0.55 -1.40
C ASP A 131 -10.84 -1.19 -0.74
N MET A 132 -10.87 -1.27 0.58
CA MET A 132 -9.81 -1.86 1.38
C MET A 132 -9.65 -3.37 1.16
N ALA A 133 -10.71 -4.09 0.77
CA ALA A 133 -10.61 -5.51 0.45
C ALA A 133 -9.79 -5.75 -0.83
N GLY A 134 -10.05 -4.93 -1.86
CA GLY A 134 -9.23 -4.84 -3.07
C GLY A 134 -7.80 -4.40 -2.75
N GLY A 135 -7.63 -3.33 -1.97
CA GLY A 135 -6.35 -2.77 -1.57
C GLY A 135 -5.44 -3.76 -0.82
N LEU A 136 -5.98 -4.52 0.12
CA LEU A 136 -5.23 -5.58 0.83
C LEU A 136 -4.81 -6.71 -0.10
N THR A 137 -5.68 -7.11 -1.03
CA THR A 137 -5.39 -8.16 -2.00
C THR A 137 -4.27 -7.71 -2.95
N LEU A 138 -4.37 -6.49 -3.48
CA LEU A 138 -3.39 -5.88 -4.38
C LEU A 138 -2.04 -5.67 -3.70
N SER A 139 -2.04 -5.15 -2.47
CA SER A 139 -0.82 -4.96 -1.67
C SER A 139 -0.05 -6.27 -1.48
N ARG A 140 -0.78 -7.35 -1.12
CA ARG A 140 -0.19 -8.68 -0.97
C ARG A 140 0.35 -9.22 -2.30
N GLN A 141 -0.36 -9.02 -3.40
CA GLN A 141 0.09 -9.44 -4.72
C GLN A 141 1.39 -8.74 -5.11
N LEU A 142 1.43 -7.41 -5.02
CA LEU A 142 2.63 -6.62 -5.34
C LEU A 142 3.85 -7.01 -4.51
N MET A 143 3.69 -7.17 -3.19
CA MET A 143 4.80 -7.59 -2.33
C MET A 143 5.31 -9.01 -2.68
N ARG A 144 4.42 -9.90 -3.13
CA ARG A 144 4.81 -11.24 -3.61
C ARG A 144 5.54 -11.18 -4.94
N ASP A 145 5.12 -10.31 -5.85
CA ASP A 145 5.75 -10.15 -7.16
C ASP A 145 7.15 -9.54 -7.03
N MET A 146 7.31 -8.50 -6.22
CA MET A 146 8.61 -7.91 -5.90
C MET A 146 9.54 -8.92 -5.22
N LEU A 147 9.01 -9.73 -4.30
CA LEU A 147 9.76 -10.85 -3.71
C LEU A 147 10.14 -11.89 -4.78
N GLY A 148 9.25 -12.19 -5.73
CA GLY A 148 9.53 -13.07 -6.87
C GLY A 148 10.66 -12.58 -7.77
N MET A 149 10.95 -11.27 -7.77
CA MET A 149 12.09 -10.67 -8.46
C MET A 149 13.40 -10.76 -7.65
N GLY A 150 13.39 -11.41 -6.48
CA GLY A 150 14.57 -11.57 -5.63
C GLY A 150 14.80 -10.45 -4.61
N LEU A 151 13.89 -9.46 -4.53
CA LEU A 151 14.07 -8.30 -3.66
C LEU A 151 13.57 -8.54 -2.23
N PRO A 152 14.36 -8.17 -1.21
CA PRO A 152 13.83 -7.95 0.13
C PRO A 152 12.82 -6.79 0.12
N ILE A 153 11.76 -6.90 0.92
CA ILE A 153 10.68 -5.90 1.00
C ILE A 153 10.66 -5.24 2.38
N ALA A 154 10.55 -3.92 2.41
CA ALA A 154 10.30 -3.12 3.60
C ALA A 154 8.98 -2.35 3.46
N THR A 155 8.18 -2.34 4.53
CA THR A 155 6.95 -1.55 4.62
C THR A 155 6.82 -0.97 6.03
N GLU A 156 6.04 0.09 6.17
CA GLU A 156 5.72 0.72 7.44
C GLU A 156 4.37 0.17 7.95
N ILE A 157 4.32 -0.28 9.21
CA ILE A 157 3.09 -0.78 9.82
C ILE A 157 2.45 0.39 10.60
N LEU A 158 1.34 0.91 10.10
CA LEU A 158 0.68 2.07 10.70
C LEU A 158 -0.44 1.68 11.68
N GLN A 159 -1.07 0.53 11.50
CA GLN A 159 -2.18 0.03 12.32
C GLN A 159 -1.86 -1.40 12.81
N PRO A 160 -2.11 -1.72 14.09
CA PRO A 160 -1.84 -3.03 14.68
C PRO A 160 -2.87 -4.11 14.30
#